data_AF-A0A7C6BZT2-F1
#
_entry.id   AF-A0A7C6BZT2-F1
#
_cell.length_a   1.000
_cell.length_b   1.000
_cell.length_c   1.000
_cell.angle_alpha   90.00
_cell.angle_beta   90.00
_cell.angle_gamma   90.00
#
_symmetry.space_group_name_H-M   'P 1'
#
loop_
_entity.id
_entity.type
_entity.pdbx_description
1 polymer ?
#
loop_
_entity_poly.entity_id
_entity_poly.type
_entity_poly.pdbx_seq_one_letter_code
_entity_poly.pdbx_strand_id
1 'polypeptide(L)'
;MSKIIKQENKMEISFGEKFYLSTDGYYFMYRHDKNDFSIVRASLYNLKNEKIDDVRVSAGYGISELSHTDLINHFEARLFLGIIK
;
A
#
# COMPACT_ATOMS: atom_id res chain seq x y z
N MET A 1 -27.14 -28.96 0.50
CA MET A 1 -26.17 -28.17 1.29
C MET A 1 -25.23 -27.46 0.33
N SER A 2 -25.49 -26.18 0.03
CA SER A 2 -24.65 -25.40 -0.86
C SER A 2 -23.39 -24.95 -0.11
N LYS A 3 -22.21 -25.35 -0.61
CA LYS A 3 -20.93 -24.85 -0.12
C LYS A 3 -20.85 -23.37 -0.49
N ILE A 4 -20.95 -22.50 0.51
CA ILE A 4 -20.56 -21.09 0.37
C ILE A 4 -19.05 -21.11 0.17
N ILE A 5 -18.60 -21.02 -1.07
CA ILE A 5 -17.19 -20.77 -1.40
C ILE A 5 -16.95 -19.33 -0.99
N LYS A 6 -16.30 -19.12 0.17
CA LYS A 6 -15.66 -17.85 0.48
C LYS A 6 -14.58 -17.66 -0.59
N GLN A 7 -14.89 -16.89 -1.62
CA GLN A 7 -13.85 -16.29 -2.45
C GLN A 7 -13.09 -15.35 -1.52
N GLU A 8 -11.99 -15.85 -0.95
CA GLU A 8 -10.93 -14.99 -0.44
C GLU A 8 -10.46 -14.18 -1.65
N ASN A 9 -10.97 -12.95 -1.75
CA ASN A 9 -10.58 -12.00 -2.78
C ASN A 9 -9.14 -11.60 -2.45
N LYS A 10 -8.18 -12.48 -2.77
CA LYS A 10 -6.75 -12.19 -2.73
C LYS A 10 -6.52 -11.17 -3.83
N MET A 11 -6.65 -9.90 -3.46
CA MET A 11 -6.27 -8.79 -4.33
C MET A 11 -4.81 -9.05 -4.74
N GLU A 12 -4.58 -9.24 -6.04
CA GLU A 12 -3.22 -9.37 -6.56
C GLU A 12 -2.51 -8.04 -6.32
N ILE A 13 -1.49 -8.05 -5.47
CA ILE A 13 -0.67 -6.88 -5.21
C ILE A 13 0.19 -6.64 -6.46
N SER A 14 -0.12 -5.59 -7.22
CA SER A 14 0.71 -5.15 -8.35
C SER A 14 1.94 -4.40 -7.85
N PHE A 15 3.07 -5.09 -7.76
CA PHE A 15 4.35 -4.48 -7.41
C PHE A 15 4.84 -3.53 -8.50
N GLY A 16 5.39 -2.38 -8.10
CA GLY A 16 5.93 -1.41 -9.06
C GLY A 16 4.89 -0.57 -9.80
N GLU A 17 3.60 -0.82 -9.62
CA GLU A 17 2.53 0.04 -10.13
C GLU A 17 2.36 1.30 -9.26
N LYS A 18 2.07 2.45 -9.89
CA LYS A 18 1.82 3.73 -9.21
C LYS A 18 0.33 3.89 -8.95
N PHE A 19 -0.03 4.04 -7.68
CA PHE A 19 -1.40 4.32 -7.23
C PHE A 19 -1.50 5.78 -6.79
N TYR A 20 -2.10 6.61 -7.63
CA TYR A 20 -2.24 8.05 -7.37
C TYR A 20 -3.28 8.30 -6.28
N LEU A 21 -2.97 9.24 -5.39
CA LEU A 21 -3.87 9.70 -4.34
C LEU A 21 -4.75 10.85 -4.85
N SER A 22 -5.84 11.11 -4.14
CA SER A 22 -6.71 12.27 -4.32
C SER A 22 -6.02 13.56 -3.87
N THR A 23 -5.12 13.48 -2.88
CA THR A 23 -4.21 14.58 -2.59
C THR A 23 -3.25 14.77 -3.78
N ASP A 24 -3.41 15.90 -4.46
CA ASP A 24 -2.64 16.23 -5.65
C ASP A 24 -1.13 16.13 -5.40
N GLY A 25 -0.46 15.46 -6.33
CA GLY A 25 0.98 15.38 -6.37
C GLY A 25 1.61 14.21 -5.62
N TYR A 26 0.81 13.26 -5.15
CA TYR A 26 1.27 12.08 -4.43
C TYR A 26 0.78 10.77 -5.05
N TYR A 27 1.60 9.74 -4.95
CA TYR A 27 1.24 8.37 -5.32
C TYR A 27 2.00 7.39 -4.41
N PHE A 28 1.48 6.19 -4.21
CA PHE A 28 2.20 5.13 -3.52
C PHE A 28 2.43 3.92 -4.43
N MET A 29 3.40 3.09 -4.05
CA MET A 29 3.75 1.87 -4.78
C MET A 29 3.97 0.72 -3.79
N TYR A 30 3.51 -0.47 -4.16
CA TYR A 30 3.90 -1.70 -3.45
C TYR A 30 5.30 -2.13 -3.86
N ARG A 31 6.11 -2.49 -2.88
CA ARG A 31 7.46 -3.01 -3.05
C ARG A 31 7.79 -4.03 -1.98
N HIS A 32 8.78 -4.87 -2.24
CA HIS A 32 9.38 -5.71 -1.21
C HIS A 32 10.22 -4.89 -0.25
N ASP A 33 10.33 -5.34 1.00
CA ASP A 33 11.37 -4.81 1.90
C ASP A 33 12.76 -5.09 1.30
N LYS A 34 13.70 -4.16 1.53
CA LYS A 34 15.06 -4.25 0.98
C LYS A 34 15.82 -5.46 1.52
N ASN A 35 15.53 -5.87 2.75
CA ASN A 35 16.25 -6.93 3.46
C ASN A 35 15.47 -8.25 3.50
N ASP A 36 14.18 -8.25 3.19
CA ASP A 36 13.32 -9.42 3.28
C ASP A 36 12.19 -9.37 2.23
N PHE A 37 12.30 -10.20 1.20
CA PHE A 37 11.31 -10.28 0.12
C PHE A 37 9.95 -10.85 0.57
N SER A 38 9.87 -11.47 1.74
CA SER A 38 8.59 -11.95 2.27
C SER A 38 7.70 -10.79 2.78
N ILE A 39 8.32 -9.64 3.08
CA ILE A 39 7.66 -8.45 3.59
C ILE A 39 7.29 -7.53 2.43
N VAL A 40 6.02 -7.14 2.39
CA VAL A 40 5.50 -6.14 1.46
C VAL A 40 5.38 -4.80 2.16
N ARG A 41 5.75 -3.73 1.45
CA ARG A 41 5.69 -2.34 1.91
C ARG A 41 4.98 -1.49 0.87
N ALA A 42 4.24 -0.50 1.34
CA ALA A 42 3.68 0.56 0.53
C ALA A 42 4.51 1.81 0.79
N SER A 43 5.17 2.33 -0.23
CA SER A 43 5.98 3.55 -0.13
C SER A 43 5.28 4.69 -0.82
N LEU A 44 5.13 5.81 -0.11
CA LEU A 44 4.55 7.04 -0.63
C LEU A 44 5.64 7.88 -1.27
N TYR A 45 5.32 8.47 -2.42
CA TYR A 45 6.20 9.36 -3.17
C TYR A 45 5.46 10.62 -3.59
N ASN A 46 6.21 11.69 -3.80
CA ASN A 46 5.72 12.87 -4.51
C ASN A 46 5.98 12.76 -6.03
N LEU A 47 5.50 13.73 -6.83
CA LEU A 47 5.74 13.76 -8.29
C LEU A 47 7.21 13.86 -8.72
N LYS A 48 8.11 14.27 -7.82
CA LYS A 48 9.56 14.26 -8.06
C LYS A 48 10.19 12.88 -7.81
N ASN A 49 9.38 11.86 -7.54
CA ASN A 49 9.78 10.52 -7.10
C ASN A 49 10.58 10.51 -5.78
N GLU A 50 10.43 11.54 -4.94
CA GLU A 50 11.05 11.56 -3.62
C GLU A 50 10.18 10.73 -2.67
N LYS A 51 10.79 9.81 -1.91
CA LYS A 51 10.07 8.98 -0.96
C LYS A 51 9.70 9.81 0.27
N ILE A 52 8.42 9.92 0.57
CA ILE A 52 7.87 10.73 1.66
C ILE A 52 7.58 9.88 2.89
N ASP A 53 7.00 8.71 2.68
CA ASP A 53 6.59 7.82 3.77
C ASP A 53 6.66 6.35 3.34
N ASP A 54 6.56 5.45 4.31
CA ASP A 54 6.77 4.02 4.09
C ASP A 54 6.10 3.16 5.17
N VAL A 55 5.13 2.36 4.74
CA VAL A 55 4.29 1.54 5.63
C VAL A 55 4.50 0.07 5.32
N ARG A 56 4.64 -0.76 6.37
CA ARG A 56 4.65 -2.22 6.23
C ARG A 56 3.22 -2.71 6.02
N VAL A 57 3.02 -3.50 4.97
CA VAL A 57 1.70 -3.97 4.51
C VAL A 57 1.47 -5.43 4.88
N SER A 58 2.52 -6.25 4.93
CA SER A 58 2.45 -7.64 5.38
C SER A 58 3.58 -7.99 6.36
N ALA A 59 3.31 -8.93 7.26
CA ALA A 59 4.36 -9.53 8.08
C ALA A 59 5.13 -10.65 7.36
N GLY A 60 4.58 -11.26 6.29
CA GLY A 60 5.23 -12.35 5.55
C GLY A 60 4.31 -13.03 4.53
N TYR A 61 4.89 -13.86 3.65
CA TYR A 61 4.21 -14.71 2.64
C TYR A 61 3.16 -14.02 1.76
N GLY A 62 3.31 -12.72 1.50
CA GLY A 62 2.42 -11.98 0.60
C GLY A 62 0.97 -11.83 1.12
N ILE A 63 0.70 -12.14 2.39
CA ILE A 63 -0.62 -11.93 3.00
C ILE A 63 -0.68 -10.50 3.51
N SER A 64 -1.42 -9.65 2.80
CA SER A 64 -1.65 -8.26 3.19
C SER A 64 -2.43 -8.21 4.51
N GLU A 65 -1.87 -7.56 5.53
CA GLU A 65 -2.57 -7.25 6.78
C GLU A 65 -3.41 -5.97 6.64
N LEU A 66 -2.97 -5.06 5.77
CA LEU A 66 -3.67 -3.84 5.39
C LEU A 66 -4.29 -4.00 4.01
N SER A 67 -5.55 -3.60 3.84
CA SER A 67 -6.14 -3.57 2.51
C SER A 67 -5.61 -2.38 1.68
N HIS A 68 -5.83 -2.42 0.37
CA HIS A 68 -5.51 -1.30 -0.51
C HIS A 68 -6.20 0.00 -0.08
N THR A 69 -7.47 -0.10 0.30
CA THR A 69 -8.25 1.05 0.80
C THR A 69 -7.72 1.57 2.13
N ASP A 70 -7.27 0.70 3.03
CA ASP A 70 -6.65 1.14 4.30
C ASP A 70 -5.38 1.95 4.05
N LEU A 71 -4.59 1.56 3.04
CA LEU A 71 -3.37 2.28 2.67
C LEU A 71 -3.66 3.63 2.03
N ILE A 72 -4.65 3.72 1.14
CA ILE A 72 -5.14 5.01 0.61
C ILE A 72 -5.52 5.91 1.79
N ASN A 73 -6.44 5.45 2.65
CA ASN A 73 -6.93 6.23 3.78
C ASN A 73 -5.80 6.66 4.72
N HIS A 74 -4.82 5.78 4.97
CA HIS A 74 -3.66 6.07 5.80
C HIS A 74 -2.82 7.22 5.25
N PHE A 75 -2.46 7.17 3.97
CA PHE A 75 -1.64 8.22 3.36
C PHE A 75 -2.41 9.54 3.21
N GLU A 76 -3.67 9.49 2.77
CA GLU A 76 -4.53 10.66 2.63
C GLU A 76 -4.72 11.39 3.96
N ALA A 77 -4.99 10.65 5.04
CA ALA A 77 -5.15 11.25 6.36
C ALA A 77 -3.86 11.94 6.83
N ARG A 78 -2.69 11.34 6.60
CA ARG A 78 -1.40 11.92 7.03
C ARG A 78 -1.02 13.15 6.22
N LEU A 79 -1.31 13.15 4.91
CA LEU A 79 -1.13 14.32 4.04
C LEU A 79 -2.09 15.45 4.44
N PHE A 80 -3.37 15.14 4.61
CA PHE A 80 -4.40 16.11 5.01
C PHE A 80 -4.10 16.75 6.36
N LEU A 81 -3.64 15.96 7.34
CA LEU A 81 -3.24 16.47 8.66
C LEU A 81 -1.89 17.21 8.64
N GLY A 82 -1.17 17.21 7.51
CA GLY A 82 0.13 17.85 7.38
C GLY A 82 1.25 17.20 8.19
N ILE A 83 1.08 15.92 8.58
CA ILE A 83 2.08 15.12 9.31
C ILE A 83 3.27 14.80 8.40
N ILE A 84 2.98 14.60 7.11
CA ILE A 84 3.96 14.36 6.05
C ILE A 84 3.76 15.38 4.92
N LYS A 85 4.84 15.80 4.25
CA LYS A 85 4.85 16.84 3.21
C LYS A 85 5.80 16.45 2.09
#